data_AF-A0A3C1XE57-F1
#
_entry.id   AF-A0A3C1XE57-F1
#
_cell.length_a   1.000
_cell.length_b   1.000
_cell.length_c   1.000
_cell.angle_alpha   90.00
_cell.angle_beta   90.00
_cell.angle_gamma   90.00
#
_symmetry.space_group_name_H-M   'P 1'
#
loop_
_entity.id
_entity.type
_entity.pdbx_description
1 polymer ?
#
loop_
_entity_poly.entity_id
_entity_poly.type
_entity_poly.pdbx_seq_one_letter_code
_entity_poly.pdbx_strand_id
1 'polypeptide(L)'
;MKAFFKRVLSWQPLKDFMSFYKSSELSLSSIAVAYYLLLSIFPLLLIFANLLPFLNLDVDLILNVLREQIPEQIYEMSAGFIRNILENPNTGLLSVSVLAGFWTFSRALA
;
A
#
# COMPACT_ATOMS: atom_id res chain seq x y z
N MET A 1 33.89 21.40 -13.84
CA MET A 1 32.92 20.27 -13.95
C MET A 1 33.51 18.94 -14.43
N LYS A 2 34.20 18.86 -15.59
CA LYS A 2 34.71 17.58 -16.14
C LYS A 2 35.74 16.84 -15.26
N ALA A 3 36.61 17.57 -14.54
CA ALA A 3 37.61 17.00 -13.65
C ALA A 3 37.02 16.35 -12.38
N PHE A 4 35.94 16.92 -11.85
CA PHE A 4 35.21 16.38 -10.71
C PHE A 4 34.55 15.04 -11.06
N PHE A 5 33.93 14.96 -12.25
CA PHE A 5 33.29 13.75 -12.74
C PHE A 5 34.30 12.61 -12.96
N LYS A 6 35.47 12.90 -13.54
CA LYS A 6 36.56 11.93 -13.67
C LYS A 6 37.06 11.41 -12.32
N ARG A 7 37.18 12.29 -11.32
CA ARG A 7 37.62 11.93 -9.97
C ARG A 7 36.59 11.01 -9.30
N VAL A 8 35.31 11.36 -9.34
CA VAL A 8 34.21 10.52 -8.83
C VAL A 8 34.18 9.15 -9.51
N LEU A 9 34.28 9.09 -10.84
CA LEU A 9 34.22 7.84 -11.59
C LEU A 9 35.41 6.91 -11.32
N SER A 10 36.55 7.48 -10.90
CA SER A 10 37.76 6.71 -10.57
C SER A 10 37.77 6.14 -9.14
N TRP A 11 36.82 6.52 -8.28
CA TRP A 11 36.77 6.08 -6.89
C TRP A 11 36.52 4.58 -6.79
N GLN A 12 37.37 3.87 -6.04
CA GLN A 12 37.29 2.42 -5.87
C GLN A 12 35.91 1.95 -5.36
N PRO A 13 35.29 2.59 -4.34
CA PRO A 13 33.95 2.21 -3.88
C PRO A 13 32.89 2.33 -4.98
N LEU A 14 33.03 3.32 -5.87
CA LEU A 14 32.10 3.50 -6.99
C LEU A 14 32.23 2.38 -8.01
N LYS A 15 33.47 1.94 -8.29
CA LYS A 15 33.73 0.80 -9.19
C LYS A 15 33.21 -0.51 -8.61
N ASP A 16 33.44 -0.73 -7.31
CA ASP A 16 32.98 -1.93 -6.61
C ASP A 16 31.44 -1.98 -6.58
N PHE A 17 30.79 -0.85 -6.28
CA PHE A 17 29.33 -0.71 -6.36
C PHE A 17 28.80 -0.97 -7.77
N MET A 18 29.41 -0.38 -8.81
CA MET A 18 28.99 -0.58 -10.20
C MET A 18 29.23 -2.01 -10.68
N SER A 19 30.30 -2.66 -10.22
CA SER A 19 30.57 -4.07 -10.50
C SER A 19 29.52 -4.96 -9.84
N PHE A 20 29.26 -4.74 -8.55
CA PHE A 20 28.20 -5.43 -7.81
C PHE A 20 26.85 -5.27 -8.50
N TYR A 21 26.43 -4.03 -8.78
CA TYR A 21 25.16 -3.71 -9.45
C TYR A 21 24.99 -4.43 -10.79
N LYS A 22 26.05 -4.52 -11.61
CA LYS A 22 26.02 -5.24 -12.89
C LYS A 22 26.03 -6.76 -12.75
N SER A 23 26.67 -7.28 -11.69
CA SER A 23 26.76 -8.72 -11.42
C SER A 23 25.53 -9.27 -10.69
N SER A 24 24.75 -8.42 -10.03
CA SER A 24 23.53 -8.81 -9.35
C SER A 24 22.41 -9.08 -10.37
N GLU A 25 21.69 -10.20 -10.22
CA GLU A 25 20.48 -10.51 -11.01
C GLU A 25 19.27 -9.66 -10.59
N LEU A 26 19.47 -8.34 -10.55
CA LEU A 26 18.46 -7.38 -10.09
C LEU A 26 17.19 -7.47 -10.93
N SER A 27 17.29 -7.74 -12.23
CA SER A 27 16.12 -7.81 -13.11
C SER A 27 15.15 -8.93 -12.72
N LEU A 28 15.64 -10.13 -12.39
CA LEU A 28 14.76 -11.26 -12.07
C LEU A 28 14.15 -11.11 -10.67
N SER A 29 14.97 -10.72 -9.69
CA SER A 29 14.52 -10.45 -8.33
C SER A 29 13.53 -9.27 -8.27
N SER A 30 13.77 -8.20 -9.03
CA SER A 30 12.89 -7.02 -9.06
C SER A 30 11.49 -7.33 -9.62
N ILE A 31 11.38 -8.27 -10.57
CA ILE A 31 10.08 -8.71 -11.09
C ILE A 31 9.27 -9.40 -9.97
N ALA A 32 9.91 -10.28 -9.20
CA ALA A 32 9.25 -10.97 -8.09
C ALA A 32 8.84 -9.99 -6.98
N VAL A 33 9.72 -9.05 -6.62
CA VAL A 33 9.44 -7.99 -5.65
C VAL A 33 8.23 -7.16 -6.11
N ALA A 34 8.23 -6.69 -7.35
CA ALA A 34 7.13 -5.90 -7.90
C ALA A 34 5.80 -6.68 -7.92
N TYR A 35 5.84 -7.96 -8.30
CA TYR A 35 4.68 -8.84 -8.29
C TYR A 35 4.06 -8.96 -6.89
N TYR A 36 4.87 -9.24 -5.86
CA TYR A 36 4.37 -9.40 -4.50
C TYR A 36 3.95 -8.09 -3.84
N LEU A 37 4.59 -6.96 -4.17
CA LEU A 37 4.14 -5.63 -3.74
C LEU A 37 2.81 -5.24 -4.37
N LEU A 38 2.59 -5.52 -5.65
CA LEU A 38 1.29 -5.30 -6.28
C LEU A 38 0.21 -6.18 -5.64
N LEU A 39 0.55 -7.43 -5.34
CA LEU A 39 -0.36 -8.35 -4.65
C LEU A 39 -0.71 -7.87 -3.23
N SER A 40 0.24 -7.25 -2.51
CA SER A 40 0.01 -6.77 -1.14
C SER A 40 -0.91 -5.55 -1.04
N ILE A 41 -1.18 -4.84 -2.14
CA ILE A 41 -2.13 -3.73 -2.17
C ILE A 41 -3.52 -4.17 -1.71
N PHE A 42 -3.98 -5.35 -2.13
CA PHE A 42 -5.31 -5.86 -1.75
C PHE A 42 -5.45 -6.07 -0.23
N PRO A 43 -4.59 -6.88 0.43
CA PRO A 43 -4.60 -7.01 1.87
C PRO A 43 -4.45 -5.67 2.61
N LEU A 44 -3.60 -4.76 2.12
CA LEU A 44 -3.44 -3.44 2.74
C LEU A 44 -4.71 -2.59 2.69
N LEU A 45 -5.39 -2.53 1.54
CA LEU A 45 -6.66 -1.82 1.42
C LEU A 45 -7.72 -2.39 2.36
N LEU A 46 -7.77 -3.72 2.50
CA LEU A 46 -8.68 -4.37 3.44
C LEU A 46 -8.33 -4.02 4.89
N ILE A 47 -7.05 -4.00 5.26
CA ILE A 47 -6.62 -3.56 6.60
C ILE A 47 -7.09 -2.12 6.85
N PHE A 48 -6.82 -1.20 5.94
CA PHE A 48 -7.22 0.21 6.10
C PHE A 48 -8.73 0.37 6.21
N ALA A 49 -9.51 -0.28 5.34
CA ALA A 49 -10.97 -0.21 5.39
C ALA A 49 -11.53 -0.77 6.70
N ASN A 50 -11.02 -1.92 7.16
CA ASN A 50 -11.49 -2.57 8.38
C ASN A 50 -10.98 -1.92 9.67
N LEU A 51 -10.00 -1.01 9.58
CA LEU A 51 -9.56 -0.20 10.72
C LEU A 51 -10.50 0.99 10.99
N LEU A 52 -11.27 1.45 9.99
CA LEU A 52 -12.10 2.66 10.10
C LEU A 52 -13.09 2.64 11.29
N PRO A 53 -13.80 1.53 11.60
CA PRO A 53 -14.70 1.48 12.76
C PRO A 53 -14.04 1.74 14.10
N PHE A 54 -12.74 1.42 14.21
CA PHE A 54 -11.99 1.59 15.44
C PHE A 54 -11.55 3.04 15.68
N LEU A 55 -11.73 3.92 14.70
CA LEU A 55 -11.43 5.35 14.82
C LEU A 55 -12.52 6.14 15.56
N ASN A 56 -13.65 5.50 15.90
CA ASN A 56 -14.80 6.10 16.62
C ASN A 56 -15.30 7.40 15.94
N LEU A 57 -15.55 7.33 14.63
CA LEU A 57 -16.03 8.47 13.85
C LEU A 57 -17.53 8.69 14.06
N ASP A 58 -17.97 9.94 13.99
CA ASP A 58 -19.40 10.29 13.93
C ASP A 58 -19.92 10.04 12.50
N VAL A 59 -20.49 8.86 12.30
CA VAL A 59 -20.97 8.40 10.99
C VAL A 59 -22.17 9.21 10.52
N ASP A 60 -23.04 9.65 11.42
CA ASP A 60 -24.20 10.46 11.08
C ASP A 60 -23.77 11.84 10.57
N LEU A 61 -22.77 12.46 11.20
CA LEU A 61 -22.17 13.69 10.72
C LEU A 61 -21.60 13.52 9.30
N ILE A 62 -20.84 12.44 9.05
CA ILE A 62 -20.26 12.16 7.72
C ILE A 62 -21.36 11.98 6.67
N LEU A 63 -22.38 11.16 6.96
CA LEU A 63 -23.48 10.91 6.02
C LEU A 63 -24.29 12.17 5.73
N ASN A 64 -24.51 13.04 6.72
CA ASN A 64 -25.21 14.31 6.52
C ASN A 64 -24.44 15.23 5.58
N VAL A 65 -23.12 15.36 5.75
CA VAL A 65 -22.27 16.13 4.83
C VAL A 65 -22.32 15.54 3.41
N LEU A 66 -22.26 14.21 3.28
CA LEU A 66 -22.31 13.55 1.98
C LEU A 66 -23.66 13.76 1.29
N ARG A 67 -24.78 13.75 2.02
CA ARG A 67 -26.11 14.00 1.46
C ARG A 67 -26.22 15.40 0.84
N GLU A 68 -25.56 16.40 1.42
CA GLU A 68 -25.60 17.77 0.91
C GLU A 68 -24.72 17.97 -0.33
N GLN A 69 -23.63 17.20 -0.46
CA GLN A 69 -22.63 17.39 -1.51
C GLN A 69 -22.79 16.44 -2.71
N ILE A 70 -23.52 15.33 -2.53
CA ILE A 70 -23.63 14.25 -3.51
C ILE A 70 -25.10 14.10 -3.96
N PRO A 71 -25.38 13.86 -5.27
CA PRO A 71 -26.72 13.58 -5.76
C PRO A 71 -27.39 12.40 -5.03
N GLU A 72 -28.69 12.50 -4.81
CA GLU A 72 -29.50 11.54 -4.05
C GLU A 72 -29.34 10.09 -4.54
N GLN A 73 -29.24 9.87 -5.86
CA GLN A 73 -29.08 8.53 -6.42
C GLN A 73 -27.77 7.85 -5.99
N ILE A 74 -26.69 8.62 -5.85
CA ILE A 74 -25.39 8.10 -5.39
C ILE A 74 -25.40 7.95 -3.87
N TYR A 75 -26.04 8.88 -3.15
CA TYR A 75 -26.18 8.82 -1.71
C TYR A 75 -26.91 7.53 -1.27
N GLU A 76 -28.10 7.26 -1.81
CA GLU A 76 -28.91 6.08 -1.44
C GLU A 76 -28.15 4.77 -1.70
N MET A 77 -27.36 4.71 -2.77
CA MET A 77 -26.58 3.52 -3.12
C MET A 77 -25.34 3.32 -2.21
N SER A 78 -24.76 4.41 -1.69
CA SER A 78 -23.50 4.38 -0.94
C SER A 78 -23.65 4.49 0.58
N ALA A 79 -24.73 5.09 1.08
CA ALA A 79 -24.93 5.35 2.51
C ALA A 79 -24.92 4.06 3.35
N GLY A 80 -25.59 3.01 2.88
CA GLY A 80 -25.59 1.71 3.56
C GLY A 80 -24.20 1.06 3.61
N PHE A 81 -23.43 1.19 2.53
CA PHE A 81 -22.05 0.68 2.46
C PHE A 81 -21.11 1.46 3.38
N ILE A 82 -21.19 2.79 3.38
CA ILE A 82 -20.40 3.67 4.25
C ILE A 82 -20.73 3.37 5.71
N ARG A 83 -22.02 3.29 6.06
CA ARG A 83 -22.44 2.94 7.43
C ARG A 83 -21.91 1.57 7.85
N ASN A 84 -22.00 0.58 6.96
CA ASN A 84 -21.48 -0.75 7.25
C ASN A 84 -19.96 -0.72 7.52
N ILE A 85 -19.18 -0.07 6.65
CA ILE A 85 -17.72 0.02 6.80
C ILE A 85 -17.29 0.83 8.01
N LEU A 86 -18.05 1.85 8.43
CA LEU A 86 -17.67 2.72 9.53
C LEU A 86 -18.21 2.27 10.90
N GLU A 87 -19.29 1.49 10.96
CA GLU A 87 -19.91 1.08 12.24
C GLU A 87 -19.72 -0.40 12.56
N ASN A 88 -19.49 -1.27 11.57
CA ASN A 88 -19.46 -2.71 11.77
C ASN A 88 -18.03 -3.26 11.61
N PRO A 89 -17.24 -3.33 12.70
CA PRO A 89 -15.90 -3.91 12.63
C PRO A 89 -15.95 -5.39 12.26
N ASN A 90 -15.26 -5.77 11.18
CA ASN A 90 -15.07 -7.16 10.80
C ASN A 90 -13.66 -7.64 11.19
N THR A 91 -13.53 -8.07 12.45
CA THR A 91 -12.25 -8.55 13.02
C THR A 91 -11.72 -9.81 12.34
N GLY A 92 -12.61 -10.68 11.84
CA GLY A 92 -12.25 -11.84 11.04
C GLY A 92 -11.57 -11.45 9.73
N LEU A 93 -12.19 -10.53 8.97
CA LEU A 93 -11.60 -10.02 7.73
C LEU A 93 -10.31 -9.23 7.99
N LEU A 94 -10.26 -8.43 9.05
CA LEU A 94 -9.05 -7.70 9.45
C LEU A 94 -7.89 -8.66 9.72
N SER A 95 -8.12 -9.71 10.53
CA SER A 95 -7.08 -10.70 10.85
C SER A 95 -6.59 -11.47 9.62
N VAL A 96 -7.50 -11.94 8.76
CA VAL A 96 -7.15 -12.59 7.50
C VAL A 96 -6.33 -11.65 6.60
N SER A 97 -6.72 -10.38 6.52
CA SER A 97 -6.02 -9.38 5.72
C SER A 97 -4.63 -9.06 6.27
N VAL A 98 -4.46 -8.98 7.59
CA VAL A 98 -3.15 -8.82 8.22
C VAL A 98 -2.24 -10.01 7.91
N LEU A 99 -2.73 -11.25 8.04
CA LEU A 99 -1.95 -12.44 7.72
C LEU A 99 -1.56 -12.50 6.24
N ALA A 100 -2.51 -12.22 5.34
CA ALA A 100 -2.26 -12.18 3.90
C ALA A 100 -1.26 -11.06 3.53
N GLY A 101 -1.40 -9.88 4.13
CA GLY A 101 -0.47 -8.76 3.97
C GLY A 101 0.93 -9.15 4.43
N PHE A 102 1.06 -9.70 5.64
CA PHE A 102 2.34 -10.14 6.17
C PHE A 102 3.02 -11.19 5.27
N TRP A 103 2.26 -12.17 4.76
CA TRP A 103 2.78 -13.18 3.85
C TRP A 103 3.25 -12.58 2.51
N THR A 104 2.43 -11.73 1.88
CA THR A 104 2.79 -11.09 0.60
C THR A 104 4.01 -10.18 0.73
N PHE A 105 4.08 -9.39 1.81
CA PHE A 105 5.28 -8.57 2.10
C PHE A 105 6.51 -9.42 2.38
N SER A 106 6.38 -10.50 3.15
CA SER A 106 7.50 -11.42 3.40
C SER A 106 8.03 -12.01 2.09
N ARG A 107 7.16 -12.36 1.14
CA ARG A 107 7.54 -12.88 -0.17
C ARG A 107 8.19 -11.83 -1.08
N ALA A 108 7.84 -10.56 -0.92
CA ALA A 108 8.48 -9.48 -1.68
C ALA A 108 9.93 -9.22 -1.25
N LEU A 109 10.29 -9.52 0.01
CA LEU A 109 11.61 -9.28 0.57
C LEU A 109 12.50 -10.53 0.65
N ALA A 110 11.94 -11.70 0.36
CA ALA A 110 12.63 -12.99 0.34
C ALA A 110 13.35 -13.22 -1.00
#